data_AF-A0A8B3KYZ7-F1
#
_entry.id   AF-A0A8B3KYZ7-F1
#
_cell.length_a   1.000
_cell.length_b   1.000
_cell.length_c   1.000
_cell.angle_alpha   90.00
_cell.angle_beta   90.00
_cell.angle_gamma   90.00
#
_symmetry.space_group_name_H-M   'P 1'
#
loop_
_entity.id
_entity.type
_entity.pdbx_description
1 polymer ?
#
loop_
_entity_poly.entity_id
_entity_poly.type
_entity_poly.pdbx_seq_one_letter_code
_entity_poly.pdbx_strand_id
1 'polypeptide(L)' 'VVTVTWPDGGTRIIHFHDGKPAGSDSSDEFRFTREGSLNMIRIGVSERFEITDQLALGN' A
#
# COMPACT_ATOMS: atom_id res chain seq x y z
N VAL A 1 -1.74 2.47 -9.01
CA VAL A 1 -1.32 3.27 -7.82
C VAL A 1 -2.51 3.36 -6.89
N VAL A 2 -2.28 3.31 -5.58
CA VAL A 2 -3.32 3.52 -4.57
C VAL A 2 -2.94 4.73 -3.75
N THR A 3 -3.87 5.67 -3.59
CA THR A 3 -3.69 6.86 -2.74
C THR A 3 -4.63 6.75 -1.55
N VAL A 4 -4.07 6.76 -0.36
CA VAL A 4 -4.82 6.84 0.90
C VAL A 4 -4.82 8.29 1.34
N THR A 5 -6.01 8.83 1.62
CA THR A 5 -6.20 10.20 2.12
C THR A 5 -6.83 10.13 3.51
N TRP A 6 -6.20 10.74 4.51
CA TRP A 6 -6.75 10.81 5.86
C TRP A 6 -7.57 12.09 6.05
N PRO A 7 -8.52 12.11 7.02
CA PRO A 7 -9.34 13.30 7.28
C PRO A 7 -8.56 14.56 7.70
N ASP A 8 -7.33 14.40 8.19
CA ASP A 8 -6.43 15.49 8.56
C ASP A 8 -5.71 16.13 7.36
N GLY A 9 -5.96 15.62 6.14
CA GLY A 9 -5.33 16.09 4.91
C GLY A 9 -4.01 15.39 4.59
N GLY A 10 -3.55 14.46 5.44
CA GLY A 10 -2.41 13.61 5.13
C GLY A 10 -2.70 12.70 3.94
N THR A 11 -1.63 12.31 3.23
CA THR A 11 -1.73 11.36 2.12
C THR A 11 -0.62 10.33 2.15
N ARG A 12 -0.91 9.13 1.65
CA ARG A 12 0.06 8.09 1.36
C ARG A 12 -0.15 7.56 -0.04
N ILE A 13 0.91 7.53 -0.83
CA ILE A 13 0.92 6.91 -2.16
C ILE A 13 1.59 5.56 -2.07
N ILE A 14 0.91 4.52 -2.52
CA ILE A 14 1.43 3.16 -2.62
C ILE A 14 1.45 2.76 -4.10
N HIS A 15 2.65 2.47 -4.58
CA HIS A 15 2.87 2.03 -5.94
C HIS A 15 2.64 0.52 -6.03
N PHE A 16 1.97 0.11 -7.11
CA PHE A 16 1.75 -1.29 -7.44
C PHE A 16 2.28 -1.57 -8.84
N HIS A 17 2.89 -2.74 -9.01
CA HIS A 17 3.34 -3.27 -10.29
C HIS A 17 2.89 -4.73 -10.39
N ASP A 18 2.23 -5.11 -11.48
CA ASP A 18 1.66 -6.45 -11.69
C ASP A 18 0.82 -6.98 -10.51
N GLY A 19 -0.02 -6.10 -9.93
CA GLY A 19 -0.88 -6.43 -8.79
C GLY A 19 -0.13 -6.69 -7.48
N LYS A 20 1.14 -6.30 -7.38
CA LYS A 20 1.96 -6.43 -6.17
C LYS A 20 2.43 -5.06 -5.67
N PRO A 21 2.53 -4.84 -4.34
CA PRO A 21 3.11 -3.63 -3.79
C PRO A 21 4.58 -3.48 -4.23
N ALA A 22 4.94 -2.31 -4.72
CA ALA A 22 6.27 -2.01 -5.26
C ALA A 22 7.03 -0.94 -4.45
N GLY A 23 6.31 -0.11 -3.68
CA GLY A 23 6.91 0.94 -2.86
C GLY A 23 5.89 1.99 -2.43
N SER A 24 6.39 3.08 -1.82
CA SER A 24 5.58 4.23 -1.40
C SER A 24 6.29 5.55 -1.67
N ASP A 25 5.59 6.66 -1.41
CA ASP A 25 6.16 8.01 -1.37
C ASP A 25 6.94 8.34 -0.08
N SER A 26 7.07 7.39 0.87
CA SER A 26 7.98 7.51 2.02
C SER A 26 9.40 7.03 1.69
N SER A 27 10.40 7.61 2.35
CA SER A 27 11.77 7.07 2.42
C SER A 27 11.93 5.94 3.44
N ASP A 28 10.91 5.67 4.25
CA ASP A 28 10.95 4.61 5.25
C ASP A 28 10.95 3.22 4.63
N GLU A 29 11.37 2.23 5.43
CA GLU A 29 11.41 0.85 4.99
C GLU A 29 10.03 0.35 4.55
N PHE A 30 9.98 -0.25 3.37
CA PHE A 30 8.78 -0.82 2.77
C PHE A 30 8.84 -2.35 2.81
N ARG A 31 7.92 -2.97 3.55
CA ARG A 31 7.78 -4.43 3.63
C ARG A 31 6.36 -4.82 3.28
N PHE A 32 6.19 -5.97 2.62
CA PHE A 32 4.87 -6.52 2.43
C PHE A 32 4.86 -8.05 2.51
N THR A 33 3.72 -8.59 2.93
CA THR A 33 3.35 -10.00 2.79
C THR A 33 2.04 -10.09 2.03
N ARG A 34 1.71 -11.29 1.52
CA ARG A 34 0.47 -11.54 0.79
C ARG A 34 -0.21 -12.77 1.34
N GLU A 35 -1.51 -12.65 1.59
CA GLU A 35 -2.37 -13.75 2.01
C GLU A 35 -3.55 -13.83 1.04
N GLY A 36 -3.51 -14.82 0.14
CA GLY A 36 -4.47 -14.92 -0.96
C GLY A 36 -4.48 -13.67 -1.85
N SER A 37 -5.62 -12.97 -1.88
CA SER A 37 -5.80 -11.72 -2.62
C SER A 37 -5.60 -10.45 -1.79
N LEU A 38 -5.13 -10.58 -0.55
CA LEU A 38 -4.87 -9.46 0.34
C LEU A 38 -3.37 -9.15 0.41
N ASN A 39 -3.01 -7.91 0.15
CA ASN A 39 -1.67 -7.38 0.31
C ASN A 39 -1.58 -6.67 1.68
N MET A 40 -0.72 -7.17 2.56
CA MET A 40 -0.43 -6.57 3.85
C MET A 40 0.88 -5.80 3.76
N ILE A 41 0.81 -4.47 3.83
CA ILE A 41 1.95 -3.57 3.61
C ILE A 41 2.29 -2.89 4.93
N ARG A 42 3.58 -2.79 5.25
CA ARG A 42 4.13 -2.02 6.36
C ARG A 42 5.11 -0.98 5.83
N ILE A 43 4.97 0.25 6.32
CA ILE A 43 5.87 1.36 6.00
C ILE A 43 6.39 1.91 7.33
N GLY A 44 7.71 1.86 7.51
CA GLY A 44 8.34 2.21 8.78
C GLY A 44 7.81 1.39 9.96
N VAL A 45 7.72 2.03 11.12
CA VAL A 45 7.36 1.35 12.39
C VAL A 45 5.86 1.31 12.67
N SER A 46 5.09 2.24 12.10
CA SER A 46 3.72 2.53 12.53
C SER A 46 2.66 2.29 11.47
N GLU A 47 2.98 2.43 10.17
CA GLU A 47 1.98 2.36 9.13
C GLU A 47 1.73 0.92 8.67
N ARG A 48 0.45 0.55 8.58
CA ARG A 48 0.00 -0.73 8.03
C ARG A 48 -1.20 -0.50 7.11
N PHE A 49 -1.14 -1.12 5.93
CA PHE A 49 -2.21 -1.10 4.95
C PHE A 49 -2.61 -2.52 4.55
N GLU A 50 -3.89 -2.72 4.33
CA GLU A 50 -4.49 -3.95 3.83
C GLU A 50 -5.21 -3.61 2.52
N ILE A 51 -4.63 -4.02 1.38
CA ILE A 51 -5.11 -3.65 0.05
C ILE A 51 -5.40 -4.92 -0.74
N THR A 52 -6.64 -5.06 -1.21
CA THR A 52 -7.03 -6.19 -2.06
C THR A 52 -6.45 -6.05 -3.46
N ASP A 53 -6.20 -7.18 -4.12
CA ASP A 53 -5.75 -7.20 -5.51
C ASP A 53 -6.72 -6.46 -6.44
N GLN A 54 -8.01 -6.52 -6.15
CA GLN A 54 -9.03 -5.82 -6.92
C GLN A 54 -8.75 -4.31 -6.98
N LEU A 55 -8.48 -3.70 -5.81
CA LEU A 55 -8.11 -2.29 -5.75
C LEU A 55 -6.73 -2.03 -6.36
N ALA A 56 -5.77 -2.94 -6.15
CA ALA A 56 -4.42 -2.81 -6.71
C ALA A 56 -4.39 -2.86 -8.25
N LEU A 57 -5.31 -3.62 -8.86
CA LEU A 57 -5.45 -3.80 -10.30
C LEU A 57 -6.44 -2.81 -10.94
N GLY A 58 -7.24 -2.10 -10.13
CA GLY A 58 -8.23 -1.13 -10.62
C GLY A 58 -9.51 -1.75 -11.20
N ASN A 59 -9.91 -2.92 -10.69
CA ASN A 59 -11.09 -3.66 -11.15
C ASN A 59 -12.30 -3.53 -10.23
#